data_AF-A0A0S2ET07-F1
#
_entry.id   AF-A0A0S2ET07-F1
#
_cell.length_a   1.000
_cell.length_b   1.000
_cell.length_c   1.000
_cell.angle_alpha   90.00
_cell.angle_beta   90.00
_cell.angle_gamma   90.00
#
_symmetry.space_group_name_H-M   'P 1'
#
loop_
_entity.id
_entity.type
_entity.pdbx_description
1 polymer ?
#
loop_
_entity_poly.entity_id
_entity_poly.type
_entity_poly.pdbx_seq_one_letter_code
_entity_poly.pdbx_strand_id
1 'polypeptide(L)' 'MSRRLSLVLVLAALVLGVGYYTYRWFTPDSAADLARVGQCERYREAMSRLEAGLESDLQADPNEIQMVLDECQRQGH' A
#
# COMPACT_ATOMS: atom_id res chain seq x y z
N MET A 1 1.91 -17.89 34.59
CA MET A 1 2.15 -18.15 33.15
C MET A 1 3.58 -18.65 32.98
N SER A 2 3.79 -19.81 32.36
CA SER A 2 5.13 -20.44 32.25
C SER A 2 6.05 -19.60 31.37
N ARG A 3 7.27 -19.30 31.84
CA ARG A 3 8.28 -18.48 31.13
C ARG A 3 8.55 -18.96 29.70
N ARG A 4 8.39 -20.27 29.45
CA ARG A 4 8.52 -20.90 28.13
C ARG A 4 7.37 -20.54 27.19
N LEU A 5 6.14 -20.48 27.71
CA LEU A 5 4.95 -20.10 26.94
C LEU A 5 5.03 -18.64 26.48
N SER A 6 5.49 -17.73 27.35
CA SER A 6 5.71 -16.33 26.99
C SER A 6 6.77 -16.19 25.88
N LEU A 7 7.85 -16.96 25.95
CA LEU A 7 8.93 -16.90 24.96
C LEU A 7 8.49 -17.41 23.59
N VAL A 8 7.69 -18.49 23.57
CA VAL A 8 7.08 -19.02 22.33
C VAL A 8 6.12 -18.01 21.71
N LEU A 9 5.29 -17.34 22.52
CA LEU A 9 4.37 -16.31 22.01
C LEU A 9 5.11 -15.12 21.42
N VAL A 10 6.18 -14.66 22.07
CA VAL A 10 7.01 -13.56 21.54
C VAL A 10 7.69 -13.95 20.23
N LEU A 11 8.25 -15.16 20.14
CA LEU A 11 8.85 -15.66 18.91
C LEU A 11 7.82 -15.79 17.77
N ALA A 12 6.64 -16.33 18.07
CA ALA A 12 5.56 -16.44 17.08
C ALA A 12 5.13 -15.05 16.59
N ALA A 13 4.96 -14.07 17.49
CA ALA A 13 4.64 -12.69 17.11
C ALA A 13 5.75 -12.05 16.25
N LEU A 14 7.02 -12.29 16.56
CA LEU A 14 8.14 -11.81 15.77
C LEU A 14 8.14 -12.39 14.36
N VAL A 15 7.97 -13.71 14.22
CA VAL A 15 7.92 -14.38 12.91
C VAL A 15 6.74 -13.87 12.08
N LEU A 16 5.55 -13.75 12.69
CA LEU A 16 4.37 -13.20 12.02
C LEU A 16 4.57 -11.72 11.62
N GLY A 17 5.17 -10.91 12.49
CA GLY A 17 5.46 -9.51 12.21
C GLY A 17 6.43 -9.34 11.05
N VAL A 18 7.51 -10.13 11.01
CA VAL A 18 8.47 -10.12 9.91
C VAL A 18 7.81 -10.58 8.61
N GLY A 19 7.04 -11.67 8.64
CA GLY A 19 6.32 -12.17 7.47
C GLY A 19 5.31 -11.16 6.91
N TYR A 20 4.59 -10.47 7.79
CA TYR A 20 3.64 -9.43 7.38
C TYR A 20 4.36 -8.21 6.78
N TYR A 21 5.47 -7.78 7.38
CA TYR A 21 6.26 -6.67 6.87
C TYR A 21 6.86 -6.97 5.48
N THR A 22 7.45 -8.16 5.31
CA THR A 22 8.01 -8.55 4.01
C THR A 22 6.92 -8.71 2.95
N TYR A 23 5.76 -9.26 3.31
CA TYR A 23 4.60 -9.33 2.41
C TYR A 23 4.21 -7.93 1.91
N ARG A 24 3.95 -6.96 2.80
CA ARG A 24 3.61 -5.58 2.41
C ARG A 24 4.67 -4.90 1.53
N TRP A 25 5.93 -5.26 1.69
CA TRP A 25 7.00 -4.71 0.87
C TRP A 25 6.95 -5.18 -0.59
N PHE A 26 6.60 -6.45 -0.82
CA PHE A 26 6.55 -7.04 -2.16
C PHE A 26 5.17 -6.91 -2.83
N THR A 27 4.10 -6.83 -2.05
CA THR A 27 2.74 -6.61 -2.54
C THR A 27 2.18 -5.32 -1.96
N PRO A 28 2.56 -4.15 -2.52
CA PRO A 28 1.98 -2.88 -2.13
C PRO A 28 0.52 -2.85 -2.60
N ASP A 29 -0.39 -3.11 -1.68
CA ASP A 29 -1.84 -3.19 -1.90
C ASP A 29 -2.61 -1.99 -1.33
N SER A 30 -1.98 -1.23 -0.43
CA SER A 30 -2.57 -0.03 0.18
C SER A 30 -2.12 1.27 -0.50
N ALA A 31 -2.99 2.30 -0.47
CA ALA A 31 -2.66 3.63 -0.99
C ALA A 31 -1.35 4.20 -0.43
N ALA A 32 -1.09 3.95 0.85
CA ALA A 32 0.15 4.37 1.52
C ALA A 32 1.40 3.64 1.00
N ASP A 33 1.29 2.36 0.63
CA ASP A 33 2.41 1.64 0.03
C ASP A 33 2.61 2.04 -1.44
N LEU A 34 1.52 2.22 -2.19
CA LEU A 34 1.56 2.66 -3.58
C LEU A 34 2.18 4.05 -3.72
N ALA A 35 1.85 4.97 -2.81
CA ALA A 35 2.50 6.27 -2.70
C ALA A 35 4.00 6.14 -2.41
N ARG A 36 4.38 5.31 -1.43
CA ARG A 36 5.78 5.08 -1.04
C ARG A 36 6.64 4.51 -2.16
N VAL A 37 6.09 3.61 -2.99
CA VAL A 37 6.83 2.94 -4.08
C VAL A 37 6.99 3.86 -5.31
N GLY A 38 6.50 5.11 -5.25
CA GLY A 38 6.70 6.10 -6.30
C GLY A 38 5.79 5.89 -7.52
N GLN A 39 4.62 5.26 -7.34
CA GLN A 39 3.64 5.09 -8.41
C GLN A 39 2.78 6.36 -8.64
N CYS A 40 2.99 7.43 -7.86
CA CYS A 40 2.15 8.64 -7.87
C CYS A 40 1.92 9.22 -9.27
N GLU A 41 2.96 9.25 -10.11
CA GLU A 41 2.85 9.81 -11.46
C GLU A 41 2.00 8.94 -12.39
N ARG A 42 2.04 7.62 -12.21
CA ARG A 42 1.19 6.68 -12.93
C ARG A 42 -0.28 6.83 -12.54
N TYR A 43 -0.55 7.02 -11.25
CA TYR A 43 -1.91 7.31 -10.77
C TYR A 43 -2.39 8.71 -11.22
N ARG A 44 -1.49 9.69 -11.36
CA ARG A 44 -1.80 11.03 -11.88
C ARG A 44 -2.17 10.98 -13.36
N GLU A 45 -1.45 10.21 -14.17
CA GLU A 45 -1.77 9.97 -15.57
C GLU A 45 -3.09 9.19 -15.73
N ALA A 46 -3.33 8.18 -14.89
CA ALA A 46 -4.58 7.44 -14.89
C ALA A 46 -5.79 8.35 -14.59
N MET A 47 -5.66 9.25 -13.61
CA MET A 47 -6.72 10.22 -13.28
C MET A 47 -6.96 11.20 -14.43
N SER A 48 -5.90 11.73 -15.06
CA SER A 48 -6.07 12.69 -16.17
C SER A 48 -6.76 12.06 -17.39
N ARG A 49 -6.54 10.76 -17.65
CA ARG A 49 -7.28 10.01 -18.68
C ARG A 49 -8.76 9.85 -18.33
N LEU A 50 -9.07 9.50 -17.08
CA LEU A 50 -10.46 9.39 -16.62
C LEU A 50 -11.20 10.74 -16.72
N GLU A 51 -10.54 11.84 -16.34
CA GLU A 51 -11.08 13.20 -16.49
C GLU A 51 -11.30 13.59 -17.97
N ALA A 52 -10.45 13.09 -18.87
CA ALA A 52 -10.63 13.23 -20.31
C ALA A 52 -11.71 12.30 -20.90
N GLY A 53 -12.37 11.48 -20.09
CA GLY A 53 -13.38 10.51 -20.52
C GLY A 53 -12.80 9.28 -21.22
N LEU A 54 -11.50 9.02 -21.05
CA LEU A 54 -10.80 7.86 -21.58
C LEU A 54 -10.72 6.75 -20.51
N GLU A 55 -10.57 5.50 -20.95
CA GLU A 55 -10.32 4.39 -20.05
C GLU A 55 -8.93 4.53 -19.38
N SER A 56 -8.88 4.19 -18.09
CA SER A 56 -7.66 4.18 -17.29
C SER A 56 -6.85 2.90 -17.56
N ASP A 57 -5.52 3.04 -17.67
CA ASP A 57 -4.60 1.89 -17.73
C ASP A 57 -4.55 1.12 -16.40
N LEU A 58 -4.94 1.76 -15.31
CA LEU A 58 -5.15 1.13 -14.01
C LEU A 58 -6.62 0.70 -13.95
N GLN A 59 -6.86 -0.61 -13.90
CA GLN A 59 -8.20 -1.19 -13.67
C GLN A 59 -8.66 -0.97 -12.22
N ALA A 60 -8.61 0.27 -11.75
CA ALA A 60 -8.97 0.69 -10.40
C ALA A 60 -10.12 1.70 -10.48
N ASP A 61 -10.95 1.74 -9.45
CA ASP A 61 -12.05 2.71 -9.35
C ASP A 61 -11.46 4.13 -9.27
N PRO A 62 -12.06 5.15 -9.91
CA PRO A 62 -11.66 6.55 -9.75
C PRO A 62 -11.44 6.98 -8.29
N ASN A 63 -12.27 6.51 -7.36
CA ASN A 63 -12.14 6.80 -5.93
C ASN A 63 -10.87 6.19 -5.32
N GLU A 64 -10.47 4.99 -5.74
CA GLU A 64 -9.23 4.36 -5.28
C GLU A 64 -8.01 5.12 -5.80
N ILE A 65 -8.05 5.54 -7.07
CA ILE A 65 -6.99 6.36 -7.67
C ILE A 65 -6.85 7.68 -6.91
N GLN A 66 -7.97 8.33 -6.57
CA GLN A 66 -7.95 9.56 -5.79
C GLN A 66 -7.38 9.36 -4.38
N MET A 67 -7.72 8.25 -3.72
CA MET A 67 -7.16 7.91 -2.40
C MET A 67 -5.63 7.74 -2.44
N VAL A 68 -5.09 7.15 -3.51
CA VAL A 68 -3.64 7.04 -3.72
C VAL A 68 -3.01 8.41 -3.94
N LEU A 69 -3.63 9.27 -4.75
CA LEU A 69 -3.14 10.62 -5.03
C LEU A 69 -3.13 11.51 -3.78
N ASP A 70 -4.18 11.45 -2.97
CA ASP A 70 -4.24 12.16 -1.68
C ASP A 70 -3.10 11.73 -0.74
N GLU A 71 -2.80 10.43 -0.72
CA GLU A 71 -1.74 9.88 0.11
C GLU A 71 -0.34 10.20 -0.43
N CYS A 72 -0.16 10.23 -1.76
CA CYS A 72 1.04 10.77 -2.41
C CYS A 72 1.30 12.21 -1.99
N GLN A 73 0.26 13.06 -2.04
CA GLN A 73 0.37 14.46 -1.64
C GLN A 73 0.70 14.60 -0.14
N ARG A 74 0.12 13.77 0.74
CA ARG A 74 0.47 13.74 2.17
C ARG A 74 1.93 13.38 2.43
N GLN A 75 2.49 12.47 1.64
CA GLN A 75 3.88 12.02 1.76
C GLN A 75 4.89 13.00 1.11
N GLY A 76 4.41 14.04 0.42
CA GLY A 76 5.24 15.06 -0.22
C GLY A 76 5.77 14.65 -1.59
N HIS A 77 5.09 13.71 -2.26
CA HIS A 77 5.36 13.31 -3.64
C HIS A 77 4.58 14.16 -4.66
#